data_AF-A0A3L8C472-F1
#
_entry.id   AF-A0A3L8C472-F1
#
_cell.length_a   1.000
_cell.length_b   1.000
_cell.length_c   1.000
_cell.angle_alpha   90.00
_cell.angle_beta   90.00
_cell.angle_gamma   90.00
#
_symmetry.space_group_name_H-M   'P 1'
#
loop_
_entity.id
_entity.type
_entity.pdbx_description
1 polymer ?
#
loop_
_entity_poly.entity_id
_entity_poly.type
_entity_poly.pdbx_seq_one_letter_code
_entity_poly.pdbx_strand_id
1 'polypeptide(L)' 'MTAVAVSMGIAPEDRAHFAEAVHANFSNIFVSADATAEEVLNNIVSVMKADERLSKYAA' A
#
# COMPACT_ATOMS: atom_id res chain seq x y z
N MET A 1 -1.06 7.26 9.24
CA MET A 1 -0.94 7.28 7.77
C MET A 1 -2.19 6.66 7.15
N THR A 2 -3.25 7.43 6.92
CA THR A 2 -4.53 6.91 6.38
C THR A 2 -5.00 7.64 5.13
N ALA A 3 -4.37 8.77 4.77
CA ALA A 3 -4.76 9.56 3.60
C ALA A 3 -4.63 8.76 2.30
N VAL A 4 -3.56 7.99 2.12
CA VAL A 4 -3.35 7.13 0.94
C VAL A 4 -4.43 6.05 0.85
N ALA A 5 -4.73 5.37 1.97
CA ALA A 5 -5.77 4.35 2.03
C ALA A 5 -7.16 4.91 1.69
N VAL A 6 -7.46 6.13 2.15
CA VAL A 6 -8.70 6.83 1.81
C VAL A 6 -8.74 7.19 0.32
N SER A 7 -7.65 7.72 -0.24
CA SER A 7 -7.55 8.04 -1.67
C SER A 7 -7.69 6.80 -2.56
N MET A 8 -7.26 5.63 -2.09
CA MET A 8 -7.40 4.35 -2.79
C MET A 8 -8.77 3.68 -2.58
N GLY A 9 -9.67 4.28 -1.79
CA GLY A 9 -10.99 3.70 -1.53
C GLY A 9 -10.99 2.49 -0.59
N ILE A 10 -9.93 2.31 0.21
CA ILE A 10 -9.84 1.19 1.16
C ILE A 10 -10.87 1.38 2.28
N ALA A 11 -11.65 0.31 2.53
CA ALA A 11 -12.66 0.29 3.56
C ALA A 11 -12.04 0.51 4.95
N PRO A 12 -12.71 1.21 5.88
CA PRO A 12 -12.14 1.54 7.20
C PRO A 12 -11.61 0.33 7.97
N GLU A 13 -12.30 -0.81 7.85
CA GLU A 13 -11.95 -2.09 8.45
C GLU A 13 -10.63 -2.68 7.94
N ASP A 14 -10.28 -2.42 6.68
CA ASP A 14 -9.04 -2.89 6.05
C ASP A 14 -7.89 -1.86 6.14
N ARG A 15 -8.16 -0.63 6.60
CA ARG A 15 -7.12 0.42 6.70
C ARG A 15 -6.02 0.10 7.71
N ALA A 16 -6.37 -0.56 8.81
CA ALA A 16 -5.39 -0.99 9.81
C ALA A 16 -4.43 -2.03 9.19
N HIS A 17 -5.00 -3.01 8.50
CA HIS A 17 -4.25 -4.06 7.80
C HIS A 17 -3.39 -3.48 6.67
N PHE A 18 -3.92 -2.54 5.89
CA PHE A 18 -3.15 -1.79 4.89
C PHE A 18 -1.96 -1.04 5.51
N ALA A 19 -2.18 -0.32 6.62
CA ALA A 19 -1.11 0.41 7.28
C ALA A 19 -0.02 -0.53 7.81
N GLU A 20 -0.39 -1.68 8.37
CA GLU A 20 0.56 -2.72 8.78
C GLU A 20 1.30 -3.31 7.58
N ALA A 21 0.62 -3.68 6.50
CA ALA A 21 1.25 -4.24 5.31
C ALA A 21 2.22 -3.25 4.68
N VAL A 22 1.85 -1.98 4.57
CA VAL A 22 2.73 -0.90 4.07
C VAL A 22 3.92 -0.68 5.00
N HIS A 23 3.71 -0.69 6.33
CA HIS A 23 4.81 -0.52 7.29
C HIS A 23 5.77 -1.72 7.29
N ALA A 24 5.24 -2.94 7.23
CA ALA A 24 6.01 -4.17 7.15
C ALA A 24 6.82 -4.26 5.84
N ASN A 25 6.28 -3.71 4.75
CA ASN A 25 6.93 -3.67 3.45
C ASN A 25 7.58 -2.30 3.16
N PHE A 26 7.79 -1.45 4.16
CA PHE A 26 8.27 -0.08 3.94
C PHE A 26 9.58 -0.04 3.16
N SER A 27 10.52 -0.94 3.46
CA SER A 27 11.80 -1.06 2.74
C SER A 27 11.65 -1.53 1.29
N ASN A 28 10.59 -2.29 0.99
CA ASN A 28 10.28 -2.73 -0.38
C ASN A 28 9.46 -1.69 -1.15
N ILE A 29 8.74 -0.82 -0.45
CA ILE A 29 7.94 0.25 -1.05
C ILE A 29 8.83 1.45 -1.35
N PHE A 30 9.67 1.84 -0.40
CA PHE A 30 10.61 2.96 -0.48
C PHE A 30 12.02 2.43 -0.73
N VAL A 31 12.23 1.86 -1.92
CA VAL A 31 13.51 1.24 -2.34
C VAL A 31 14.66 2.24 -2.49
N SER A 32 14.36 3.53 -2.71
CA SER A 32 15.34 4.60 -2.82
C SER A 32 14.76 5.92 -2.32
N ALA A 33 15.63 6.86 -1.93
CA ALA A 33 15.23 8.21 -1.53
C ALA A 33 14.68 9.03 -2.72
N ASP A 34 15.08 8.67 -3.94
CA ASP A 34 14.63 9.27 -5.20
C ASP A 34 13.41 8.54 -5.80
N ALA A 35 12.84 7.56 -5.09
CA ALA A 35 11.69 6.81 -5.58
C ALA A 35 10.54 7.77 -5.87
N THR A 36 10.06 7.73 -7.10
CA THR A 36 8.98 8.59 -7.55
C THR A 36 7.66 8.17 -6.91
N ALA A 37 6.68 9.08 -6.86
CA ALA A 37 5.35 8.75 -6.37
C ALA A 37 4.71 7.59 -7.17
N GLU A 38 5.02 7.47 -8.46
CA GLU A 38 4.57 6.37 -9.31
C GLU A 38 5.20 5.03 -8.91
N GLU A 39 6.51 4.99 -8.65
CA GLU A 39 7.20 3.78 -8.19
C GLU A 39 6.69 3.34 -6.81
N VAL A 40 6.55 4.27 -5.88
CA VAL A 40 5.99 4.00 -4.54
C VAL A 40 4.57 3.43 -4.66
N LEU A 41 3.72 4.00 -5.53
CA LEU A 41 2.38 3.50 -5.78
C LEU A 41 2.39 2.09 -6.38
N ASN A 42 3.24 1.82 -7.38
CA ASN A 42 3.39 0.49 -7.98
C ASN A 42 3.85 -0.56 -6.96
N ASN A 43 4.76 -0.19 -6.07
CA ASN A 43 5.22 -1.08 -5.00
C ASN A 43 4.12 -1.33 -3.96
N ILE A 44 3.36 -0.30 -3.57
CA ILE A 44 2.19 -0.45 -2.69
C ILE A 44 1.16 -1.38 -3.33
N VAL A 45 0.82 -1.18 -4.61
CA VAL A 45 -0.11 -2.05 -5.35
C VAL A 45 0.41 -3.49 -5.39
N SER A 46 1.72 -3.69 -5.56
CA SER A 46 2.32 -5.04 -5.53
C SER A 46 2.18 -5.72 -4.16
N VAL A 47 2.41 -4.98 -3.08
CA VAL A 47 2.19 -5.45 -1.70
C VAL A 47 0.71 -5.79 -1.48
N MET A 48 -0.19 -4.94 -1.94
CA MET A 48 -1.64 -5.19 -1.83
C MET A 48 -2.09 -6.38 -2.66
N LYS A 49 -1.53 -6.60 -3.86
CA LYS A 49 -1.81 -7.79 -4.68
C LYS A 49 -1.34 -9.09 -4.03
N ALA A 50 -0.22 -9.03 -3.31
CA ALA A 50 0.31 -10.18 -2.57
C ALA A 50 -0.50 -10.49 -1.29
N ASP A 51 -1.33 -9.54 -0.83
CA ASP A 51 -2.13 -9.69 0.38
C ASP A 51 -3.57 -10.12 0.04
N GLU A 52 -4.02 -11.25 0.58
CA GLU A 52 -5.34 -11.80 0.28
C GLU A 52 -6.49 -10.84 0.65
N ARG A 53 -6.33 -10.01 1.69
CA ARG A 53 -7.37 -9.07 2.14
C ARG A 53 -7.35 -7.78 1.35
N LEU A 54 -6.18 -7.32 0.90
CA LEU A 54 -6.04 -6.06 0.17
C LEU A 54 -6.08 -6.21 -1.35
N SER A 55 -5.91 -7.42 -1.88
CA SER A 55 -5.90 -7.71 -3.32
C SER A 55 -7.16 -7.21 -4.02
N LYS A 56 -8.31 -7.21 -3.33
CA LYS A 56 -9.59 -6.66 -3.82
C LYS A 56 -9.57 -5.16 -4.14
N TYR A 57 -8.60 -4.42 -3.61
CA TYR A 57 -8.41 -2.98 -3.86
C TYR A 57 -7.33 -2.69 -4.90
N ALA A 58 -6.56 -3.70 -5.31
CA ALA A 58 -5.41 -3.57 -6.19
C ALA A 58 -5.70 -4.13 -7.59
N ALA A 59 -6.83 -3.73 -8.17
CA ALA A 59 -7.28 -4.15 -9.50
C ALA A 59 -6.28 -3.72 -10.60
#